data_AF-A0A931BLK3-F1
#
_entry.id   AF-A0A931BLK3-F1
#
_cell.length_a   1.000
_cell.length_b   1.000
_cell.length_c   1.000
_cell.angle_alpha   90.00
_cell.angle_beta   90.00
_cell.angle_gamma   90.00
#
_symmetry.space_group_name_H-M   'P 1'
#
loop_
_entity.id
_entity.type
_entity.pdbx_description
1 polymer ?
#
loop_
_entity_poly.entity_id
_entity_poly.type
_entity_poly.pdbx_seq_one_letter_code
_entity_poly.pdbx_strand_id
1 'polypeptide(L)'
;MSTKPEVVEEAYIILSQLGGRRFLVMTGADKLMAAGRTASNPNPWLRMDLRRNQAQVNRLKITLMPTDTYKVEFYHQKLVDWEPVITNQQTFEMVYGEDLPALFTSVTGYDTHL
;
A
#
# COMPACT_ATOMS: atom_id res chain seq x y z
N MET A 1 -6.88 30.71 6.97
CA MET A 1 -5.89 29.85 6.31
C MET A 1 -6.52 28.48 6.17
N SER A 2 -6.80 28.05 4.94
CA SER A 2 -7.30 26.69 4.70
C SER A 2 -6.14 25.75 4.99
N THR A 3 -6.21 25.03 6.11
CA THR A 3 -5.29 23.93 6.38
C THR A 3 -5.49 22.93 5.25
N LYS A 4 -4.52 22.84 4.34
CA LYS A 4 -4.35 21.61 3.57
C LYS A 4 -4.41 20.49 4.59
N PRO A 5 -5.21 19.43 4.39
CA PRO A 5 -5.21 18.34 5.35
C PRO A 5 -3.78 17.78 5.39
N GLU A 6 -3.05 18.07 6.47
CA GLU A 6 -1.77 17.42 6.81
C GLU A 6 -1.91 15.88 6.73
N VAL A 7 -3.13 15.41 6.94
CA VAL A 7 -3.69 14.06 6.96
C VAL A 7 -3.58 13.27 5.64
N VAL A 8 -2.77 13.67 4.64
CA VAL A 8 -2.49 12.80 3.47
C VAL A 8 -1.01 12.84 3.07
N GLU A 9 -0.18 13.67 3.70
CA GLU A 9 1.22 13.82 3.31
C GLU A 9 2.00 12.51 3.46
N GLU A 10 1.77 11.75 4.53
CA GLU A 10 2.45 10.48 4.72
C GLU A 10 2.07 9.44 3.65
N ALA A 11 0.83 9.45 3.16
CA ALA A 11 0.43 8.58 2.07
C ALA A 11 1.12 8.94 0.74
N TYR A 12 1.38 10.23 0.50
CA TYR A 12 2.20 10.66 -0.63
C TYR A 12 3.66 10.23 -0.47
N ILE A 13 4.22 10.28 0.75
CA ILE A 13 5.56 9.78 1.04
C ILE A 13 5.65 8.28 0.75
N ILE A 14 4.69 7.47 1.21
CA ILE A 14 4.62 6.04 0.92
C ILE A 14 4.59 5.79 -0.60
N LEU A 15 3.71 6.50 -1.33
CA LEU A 15 3.63 6.35 -2.77
C LEU A 15 4.94 6.75 -3.47
N SER A 16 5.58 7.82 -3.00
CA SER A 16 6.88 8.29 -3.52
C SER A 16 7.97 7.24 -3.32
N GLN A 17 8.03 6.62 -2.13
CA GLN A 17 9.00 5.56 -1.81
C GLN A 17 8.79 4.30 -2.64
N LEU A 18 7.57 3.99 -3.06
CA LEU A 18 7.30 2.93 -4.05
C LEU A 18 7.79 3.28 -5.47
N GLY A 19 8.09 4.54 -5.77
CA GLY A 19 8.44 5.03 -7.12
C GLY A 19 7.42 6.00 -7.73
N GLY A 20 6.44 6.45 -6.95
CA GLY A 20 5.52 7.52 -7.31
C GLY A 20 4.62 7.20 -8.50
N ARG A 21 4.43 8.18 -9.38
CA ARG A 21 3.61 8.01 -10.59
C ARG A 21 4.16 6.92 -11.52
N ARG A 22 5.48 6.75 -11.59
CA ARG A 22 6.12 5.75 -12.46
C ARG A 22 5.76 4.34 -12.01
N PHE A 23 5.77 4.08 -10.70
CA PHE A 23 5.31 2.82 -10.12
C PHE A 23 3.87 2.49 -10.54
N LEU A 24 2.94 3.46 -10.48
CA LEU A 24 1.54 3.23 -10.88
C LEU A 24 1.42 2.87 -12.37
N VAL A 25 2.18 3.53 -13.23
CA VAL A 25 2.19 3.26 -14.68
C VAL A 25 2.76 1.87 -14.98
N MET A 26 3.84 1.47 -14.30
CA MET A 26 4.51 0.18 -14.54
C MET A 26 3.71 -1.02 -14.03
N THR A 27 3.07 -0.88 -12.87
CA THR A 27 2.35 -1.97 -12.20
C THR A 27 0.86 -2.04 -12.58
N GLY A 28 0.31 -0.95 -13.12
CA GLY A 28 -1.12 -0.80 -13.36
C GLY A 28 -1.97 -0.78 -12.09
N ALA A 29 -1.36 -0.52 -10.93
CA ALA A 29 -2.06 -0.35 -9.67
C ALA A 29 -2.99 0.87 -9.72
N ASP A 30 -4.20 0.72 -9.19
CA ASP A 30 -5.23 1.76 -9.26
C ASP A 30 -6.07 1.84 -7.98
N LYS A 31 -7.13 2.66 -8.00
CA LYS A 31 -8.08 2.88 -6.88
C LYS A 31 -7.36 3.12 -5.55
N LEU A 32 -6.44 4.09 -5.58
CA LEU A 32 -5.70 4.52 -4.40
C LEU A 32 -6.68 5.05 -3.35
N MET A 33 -6.52 4.58 -2.13
CA MET A 33 -7.22 5.06 -0.95
C MET A 33 -6.18 5.33 0.13
N ALA A 34 -6.36 6.41 0.87
CA ALA A 34 -5.45 6.78 1.94
C ALA A 34 -6.24 7.32 3.13
N ALA A 35 -5.67 7.14 4.31
CA ALA A 35 -6.08 7.88 5.50
C ALA A 35 -4.81 8.29 6.24
N GLY A 36 -4.62 9.58 6.49
CA GLY A 36 -3.50 10.05 7.32
C GLY A 36 -3.85 10.09 8.79
N ARG A 37 -2.98 10.78 9.53
CA ARG A 37 -2.97 10.78 10.99
C ARG A 37 -4.13 11.58 11.56
N THR A 38 -4.93 10.96 12.42
CA THR A 38 -5.97 11.61 13.20
C THR A 38 -5.99 11.05 14.63
N ALA A 39 -6.75 11.66 15.53
CA ALA A 39 -6.96 11.11 16.88
C ALA A 39 -7.57 9.69 16.86
N SER A 40 -8.39 9.35 15.86
CA SER A 40 -8.99 8.03 15.69
C SER A 40 -8.22 7.10 14.74
N ASN A 41 -7.27 7.63 13.97
CA ASN A 41 -6.36 6.89 13.10
C ASN A 41 -4.91 7.31 13.37
N PRO A 42 -4.27 6.78 14.41
CA PRO A 42 -2.91 7.17 14.76
C PRO A 42 -1.87 6.72 13.73
N ASN A 43 -2.19 5.75 12.87
CA ASN A 43 -1.26 5.18 11.89
C ASN A 43 -1.75 5.47 10.46
N PRO A 44 -1.13 6.44 9.76
CA PRO A 44 -1.39 6.70 8.36
C PRO A 44 -1.24 5.46 7.49
N TRP A 45 -2.02 5.35 6.42
CA TRP A 45 -1.86 4.26 5.46
C TRP A 45 -2.22 4.66 4.04
N LEU A 46 -1.63 3.94 3.09
CA LEU A 46 -1.95 3.93 1.66
C LEU A 46 -2.39 2.52 1.27
N ARG A 47 -3.44 2.42 0.47
CA ARG A 47 -3.94 1.16 -0.06
C ARG A 47 -4.30 1.31 -1.53
N MET A 48 -4.11 0.24 -2.31
CA MET A 48 -4.39 0.22 -3.75
C MET A 48 -4.89 -1.14 -4.22
N ASP A 49 -5.57 -1.15 -5.36
CA ASP A 49 -5.93 -2.34 -6.11
C ASP A 49 -4.74 -2.76 -6.99
N LEU A 50 -4.46 -4.06 -7.03
CA LEU A 50 -3.41 -4.64 -7.86
C LEU A 50 -3.99 -5.43 -9.04
N ARG A 51 -3.28 -5.41 -10.16
CA ARG A 51 -3.53 -6.30 -11.30
C ARG A 51 -3.07 -7.73 -10.99
N ARG A 52 -3.47 -8.70 -11.81
CA ARG A 52 -3.12 -10.13 -11.66
C ARG A 52 -1.60 -10.33 -11.60
N ASN A 53 -1.11 -10.80 -10.46
CA ASN A 53 0.31 -10.95 -10.15
C ASN A 53 0.63 -12.38 -9.69
N GLN A 54 1.92 -12.67 -9.47
CA GLN A 54 2.40 -14.01 -9.09
C GLN A 54 1.83 -14.48 -7.75
N ALA A 55 1.72 -13.59 -6.77
CA ALA A 55 1.14 -13.89 -5.46
C ALA A 55 -0.38 -14.02 -5.47
N GLN A 56 -1.09 -13.82 -6.58
CA GLN A 56 -2.56 -13.92 -6.69
C GLN A 56 -3.36 -13.02 -5.71
N VAL A 57 -2.73 -11.96 -5.21
CA VAL A 57 -3.36 -10.92 -4.37
C VAL A 57 -3.95 -9.83 -5.26
N ASN A 58 -4.94 -9.09 -4.76
CA ASN A 58 -5.51 -7.95 -5.51
C ASN A 58 -5.52 -6.65 -4.69
N ARG A 59 -4.94 -6.67 -3.49
CA ARG A 59 -4.79 -5.52 -2.59
C ARG A 59 -3.37 -5.44 -2.07
N LEU A 60 -2.88 -4.20 -1.98
CA LEU A 60 -1.73 -3.81 -1.17
C LEU A 60 -2.19 -2.73 -0.20
N LYS A 61 -1.88 -2.88 1.08
CA LYS A 61 -2.01 -1.84 2.11
C LYS A 61 -0.68 -1.67 2.82
N ILE A 62 -0.24 -0.42 2.95
CA ILE A 62 0.99 -0.04 3.64
C ILE A 62 0.59 0.92 4.75
N THR A 63 0.93 0.57 5.98
CA THR A 63 0.60 1.35 7.18
C THR A 63 1.89 1.82 7.84
N LEU A 64 2.01 3.12 8.08
CA LEU A 64 3.11 3.72 8.82
C LEU A 64 2.97 3.38 10.31
N MET A 65 4.02 2.79 10.87
CA MET A 65 4.07 2.38 12.27
C MET A 65 4.80 3.43 13.13
N PRO A 66 4.57 3.46 14.45
CA PRO A 66 5.26 4.40 15.36
C PRO A 66 6.79 4.26 15.38
N THR A 67 7.32 3.14 14.90
CA THR A 67 8.76 2.83 14.77
C THR A 67 9.41 3.46 13.54
N ASP A 68 8.69 4.31 12.79
CA ASP A 68 9.12 4.88 11.51
C ASP A 68 9.45 3.82 10.45
N THR A 69 8.73 2.70 10.53
CA THR A 69 8.76 1.60 9.57
C THR A 69 7.35 1.32 9.07
N TYR A 70 7.23 0.45 8.07
CA TYR A 70 5.95 0.05 7.51
C TYR A 70 5.53 -1.35 7.93
N LYS A 71 4.23 -1.50 8.15
CA LYS A 71 3.52 -2.77 8.03
C LYS A 71 2.94 -2.85 6.62
N VAL A 72 3.32 -3.88 5.87
CA VAL A 72 2.92 -4.11 4.48
C VAL A 72 2.04 -5.35 4.41
N GLU A 73 0.84 -5.20 3.88
CA GLU A 73 -0.18 -6.25 3.79
C GLU A 73 -0.56 -6.46 2.33
N PHE A 74 -0.32 -7.66 1.82
CA PHE A 74 -0.81 -8.13 0.53
C PHE A 74 -1.93 -9.12 0.77
N TYR A 75 -3.05 -8.98 0.08
CA TYR A 75 -4.17 -9.90 0.27
C TYR A 75 -5.11 -9.93 -0.94
N HIS A 76 -5.85 -11.02 -1.07
CA HIS A 76 -6.95 -11.14 -2.02
C HIS A 76 -8.26 -10.84 -1.31
N GLN A 77 -8.95 -9.79 -1.74
CA GLN A 77 -10.29 -9.44 -1.25
C GLN A 77 -11.32 -9.60 -2.37
N LYS A 78 -12.39 -10.32 -2.08
CA LYS A 78 -13.58 -10.44 -2.93
C LYS A 78 -14.85 -10.24 -2.12
N LEU A 79 -15.96 -9.98 -2.79
CA LEU A 79 -17.28 -9.96 -2.16
C LEU A 79 -17.93 -11.33 -2.32
N VAL A 80 -18.42 -11.91 -1.23
CA VAL A 80 -19.22 -13.16 -1.22
C VAL A 80 -20.45 -12.87 -0.37
N ASP A 81 -21.64 -13.07 -0.94
CA ASP A 81 -22.91 -12.81 -0.24
C ASP A 81 -22.99 -11.41 0.41
N TRP A 82 -22.49 -10.39 -0.28
CA TRP A 82 -22.39 -9.00 0.17
C TRP A 82 -21.40 -8.73 1.30
N GLU A 83 -20.59 -9.71 1.68
CA GLU A 83 -19.56 -9.57 2.70
C GLU A 83 -18.14 -9.61 2.10
N PRO A 84 -17.21 -8.77 2.59
CA PRO A 84 -15.82 -8.81 2.15
C PRO A 84 -15.11 -10.03 2.73
N VAL A 85 -14.64 -10.91 1.86
CA VAL A 85 -13.84 -12.09 2.23
C VAL A 85 -12.38 -11.83 1.85
N ILE A 86 -11.48 -11.95 2.84
CA ILE A 86 -10.03 -11.84 2.68
C ILE A 86 -9.41 -13.24 2.64
N THR A 87 -8.53 -13.47 1.67
CA THR A 87 -7.80 -14.73 1.47
C THR A 87 -6.36 -14.44 1.04
N ASN A 88 -5.50 -15.44 1.12
CA ASN A 88 -4.12 -15.38 0.62
C ASN A 88 -3.36 -14.14 1.14
N GLN A 89 -3.44 -13.93 2.45
CA GLN A 89 -2.85 -12.77 3.11
C GLN A 89 -1.38 -13.03 3.45
N GLN A 90 -0.55 -12.04 3.13
CA GLN A 90 0.86 -11.99 3.52
C GLN A 90 1.11 -10.65 4.21
N THR A 91 1.77 -10.70 5.37
CA THR A 91 2.05 -9.51 6.18
C THR A 91 3.55 -9.44 6.45
N PHE A 92 4.11 -8.26 6.24
CA PHE A 92 5.52 -7.95 6.49
C PHE A 92 5.59 -6.77 7.45
N GLU A 93 6.39 -6.89 8.48
CA GLU A 93 6.57 -5.86 9.52
C GLU A 93 8.01 -5.34 9.48
N MET A 94 8.23 -4.19 10.11
CA MET A 94 9.55 -3.54 10.18
C MET A 94 10.18 -3.28 8.80
N VAL A 95 9.34 -3.01 7.79
CA VAL A 95 9.82 -2.73 6.42
C VAL A 95 10.26 -1.27 6.34
N TYR A 96 11.51 -1.02 5.96
CA TYR A 96 11.99 0.34 5.74
C TYR A 96 11.47 0.89 4.41
N GLY A 97 11.35 2.22 4.31
CA GLY A 97 10.82 2.86 3.11
C GLY A 97 11.60 2.55 1.84
N GLU A 98 12.92 2.42 1.93
CA GLU A 98 13.80 2.03 0.83
C GLU A 98 13.60 0.59 0.35
N ASP A 99 13.06 -0.29 1.20
CA ASP A 99 12.80 -1.70 0.88
C ASP A 99 11.44 -1.91 0.20
N LEU A 100 10.55 -0.92 0.20
CA LEU A 100 9.19 -1.05 -0.33
C LEU A 100 9.16 -1.52 -1.80
N PRO A 101 9.95 -0.96 -2.74
CA PRO A 101 9.94 -1.43 -4.14
C PRO A 101 10.44 -2.88 -4.28
N ALA A 102 11.51 -3.22 -3.55
CA ALA A 102 12.10 -4.56 -3.60
C ALA A 102 11.14 -5.61 -3.04
N LEU A 103 10.49 -5.33 -1.90
CA LEU A 103 9.46 -6.19 -1.33
C LEU A 103 8.25 -6.33 -2.26
N PHE A 104 7.81 -5.24 -2.89
CA PHE A 104 6.71 -5.30 -3.84
C PHE A 104 7.04 -6.21 -5.03
N THR A 105 8.23 -6.05 -5.59
CA THR A 105 8.72 -6.89 -6.71
C THR A 105 8.81 -8.35 -6.30
N SER A 106 9.36 -8.66 -5.13
CA SER A 106 9.53 -10.04 -4.67
C SER A 106 8.20 -10.78 -4.44
N VAL A 107 7.16 -10.07 -3.99
CA VAL A 107 5.83 -10.65 -3.77
C VAL A 107 5.02 -10.72 -5.08
N THR A 108 4.99 -9.64 -5.85
CA THR A 108 4.08 -9.54 -7.00
C THR A 108 4.69 -10.07 -8.30
N GLY A 109 6.01 -10.07 -8.41
CA GLY A 109 6.74 -10.38 -9.63
C GLY A 109 6.63 -9.30 -10.72
N TYR A 110 6.09 -8.12 -10.41
CA TYR A 110 6.18 -6.98 -11.31
C TYR A 110 7.54 -6.34 -11.23
N ASP A 111 8.12 -6.04 -12.37
CA ASP A 111 9.31 -5.19 -12.41
C ASP A 111 8.91 -3.74 -12.09
N THR A 112 9.53 -3.18 -11.06
CA THR A 112 9.36 -1.77 -10.67
C THR A 112 10.57 -0.90 -11.03
N HIS A 113 11.57 -1.46 -11.71
CA HIS A 113 12.75 -0.77 -12.20
C HIS A 113 12.75 -0.74 -13.75
N LEU A 114 13.33 0.29 -14.37
CA LEU A 114 13.69 0.24 -15.80
C LEU A 114 15.20 0.01 -15.87
#